data_AF-A0AAD7T8I4-F1
#
_entry.id   AF-A0AAD7T8I4-F1
#
_cell.length_a   1.000
_cell.length_b   1.000
_cell.length_c   1.000
_cell.angle_alpha   90.00
_cell.angle_beta   90.00
_cell.angle_gamma   90.00
#
_symmetry.space_group_name_H-M   'P 1'
#
loop_
_entity.id
_entity.type
_entity.pdbx_description
1 polymer ?
#
loop_
_entity_poly.entity_id
_entity_poly.type
_entity_poly.pdbx_seq_one_letter_code
_entity_poly.pdbx_strand_id
1 'polypeptide(L)'
;MQTMGLVHTLEQCLNSMQTRMQGLIHTLEQCLNSMQTMGLIHTLEQCLNSMQTMGLIHTLEQCLNSMQTMGLIHTLEQCLNRMQTMGLIHTLEQCLNSMQTMGLIHTLGQCLNRMSHPAAREGR
;
A
#
# COMPACT_ATOMS: atom_id res chain seq x y z
N MET A 1 18.29 1.86 -7.52
CA MET A 1 18.01 1.16 -8.79
C MET A 1 16.78 1.80 -9.38
N GLN A 2 16.84 2.22 -10.64
CA GLN A 2 15.68 2.68 -11.37
C GLN A 2 15.34 1.59 -12.37
N THR A 3 14.10 1.10 -12.30
CA THR A 3 13.61 0.03 -13.16
C THR A 3 12.38 0.55 -13.88
N MET A 4 12.43 0.50 -15.21
CA MET A 4 11.38 0.97 -16.09
C MET A 4 10.81 -0.22 -16.85
N GLY A 5 9.48 -0.35 -16.91
CA GLY A 5 8.80 -1.36 -17.71
C GLY A 5 8.10 -2.45 -16.90
N LEU A 6 8.01 -3.65 -17.49
CA LEU A 6 7.35 -4.80 -16.90
C LEU A 6 8.35 -5.61 -16.07
N VAL A 7 8.08 -5.76 -14.77
CA VAL A 7 8.79 -6.67 -13.88
C VAL A 7 7.84 -7.81 -13.55
N HIS A 8 8.24 -9.04 -13.88
CA HIS A 8 7.41 -10.21 -13.58
C HIS A 8 7.46 -10.51 -12.08
N THR A 9 8.65 -10.80 -11.55
CA THR A 9 8.86 -11.03 -10.13
C THR A 9 10.07 -10.27 -9.65
N LEU A 10 9.97 -9.65 -8.47
CA LEU A 10 11.09 -9.06 -7.76
C LEU A 10 11.08 -9.57 -6.33
N GLU A 11 12.06 -10.39 -5.97
CA GLU A 11 12.02 -11.11 -4.69
C GLU A 11 12.61 -10.35 -3.50
N GLN A 12 13.50 -9.37 -3.73
CA GLN A 12 14.16 -8.62 -2.66
C GLN A 12 14.62 -7.21 -3.09
N CYS A 13 14.27 -6.19 -2.30
CA CYS A 13 14.87 -4.85 -2.36
C CYS A 13 15.72 -4.59 -1.11
N LEU A 14 17.01 -4.94 -1.14
CA LEU A 14 17.92 -4.83 0.01
C LEU A 14 18.51 -3.42 0.20
N ASN A 15 18.38 -2.92 1.42
CA ASN A 15 19.10 -1.81 2.05
C ASN A 15 19.09 -0.43 1.39
N SER A 16 18.10 0.40 1.78
CA SER A 16 18.02 1.87 1.55
C SER A 16 18.21 2.32 0.09
N MET A 17 18.04 1.41 -0.85
CA MET A 17 17.93 1.79 -2.24
C MET A 17 16.57 2.43 -2.38
N GLN A 18 16.51 3.73 -2.65
CA GLN A 18 15.31 4.33 -3.19
C GLN A 18 15.08 3.68 -4.56
N THR A 19 14.48 2.50 -4.54
CA THR A 19 14.12 1.75 -5.73
C THR A 19 12.93 2.49 -6.29
N ARG A 20 13.19 3.22 -7.37
CA ARG A 20 12.19 3.98 -8.09
C ARG A 20 11.76 3.11 -9.26
N MET A 21 10.60 2.49 -9.12
CA MET A 21 10.03 1.69 -10.20
C MET A 21 8.94 2.47 -10.91
N GLN A 22 8.98 2.44 -12.23
CA GLN A 22 7.92 2.98 -13.06
C GLN A 22 7.46 1.91 -14.07
N GLY A 23 6.22 1.45 -13.90
CA GLY A 23 5.66 0.43 -14.78
C GLY A 23 4.75 -0.55 -14.07
N LEU A 24 4.73 -1.79 -14.55
CA LEU A 24 3.90 -2.86 -14.02
C LEU A 24 4.78 -3.89 -13.32
N ILE A 25 4.45 -4.19 -12.07
CA ILE A 25 5.08 -5.26 -11.29
C ILE A 25 4.01 -6.32 -11.06
N HIS A 26 4.27 -7.56 -11.50
CA HIS A 26 3.32 -8.65 -11.27
C HIS A 26 3.38 -9.09 -9.82
N THR A 27 4.56 -9.51 -9.36
CA THR A 27 4.80 -9.93 -7.99
C THR A 27 6.01 -9.21 -7.42
N LEU A 28 5.85 -8.67 -6.23
CA LEU A 28 6.93 -8.09 -5.44
C LEU A 28 6.92 -8.74 -4.07
N GLU A 29 7.99 -9.47 -3.77
CA GLU A 29 8.20 -10.08 -2.47
C GLU A 29 9.24 -9.23 -1.72
N GLN A 30 8.93 -8.89 -0.48
CA GLN A 30 9.81 -8.26 0.51
C GLN A 30 10.46 -6.91 0.14
N CYS A 31 10.00 -5.86 0.82
CA CYS A 31 10.69 -4.56 0.87
C CYS A 31 11.29 -4.30 2.26
N LEU A 32 12.62 -4.31 2.37
CA LEU A 32 13.29 -4.30 3.68
C LEU A 32 13.45 -2.89 4.30
N ASN A 33 13.67 -1.83 3.51
CA ASN A 33 13.94 -0.47 4.05
C ASN A 33 13.01 0.63 3.52
N SER A 34 13.02 0.90 2.22
CA SER A 34 12.17 1.94 1.63
C SER A 34 11.94 1.64 0.15
N MET A 35 10.72 1.79 -0.32
CA MET A 35 10.38 1.66 -1.75
C MET A 35 9.52 2.84 -2.20
N GLN A 36 9.79 3.32 -3.43
CA GLN A 36 8.91 4.25 -4.12
C GLN A 36 8.52 3.71 -5.49
N THR A 37 7.22 3.49 -5.71
CA THR A 37 6.73 2.95 -6.98
C THR A 37 5.69 3.87 -7.60
N MET A 38 5.77 4.00 -8.93
CA MET A 38 4.77 4.66 -9.75
C MET A 38 4.24 3.68 -10.79
N GLY A 39 2.96 3.30 -10.69
CA GLY A 39 2.35 2.37 -11.64
C GLY A 39 1.46 1.33 -10.99
N LEU A 40 1.47 0.11 -11.54
CA LEU A 40 0.60 -0.97 -11.10
C LEU A 40 1.42 -2.07 -10.43
N ILE A 41 1.01 -2.47 -9.24
CA ILE A 41 1.51 -3.66 -8.54
C ILE A 41 0.34 -4.65 -8.45
N HIS A 42 0.50 -5.84 -8.99
CA HIS A 42 -0.53 -6.88 -8.87
C HIS A 42 -0.52 -7.45 -7.45
N THR A 43 0.61 -8.01 -7.04
CA THR A 43 0.77 -8.60 -5.71
C THR A 43 2.00 -8.02 -5.03
N LEU A 44 1.83 -7.58 -3.80
CA LEU A 44 2.90 -7.18 -2.91
C LEU A 44 2.82 -7.97 -1.60
N GLU A 45 3.88 -8.72 -1.33
CA GLU A 45 4.03 -9.49 -0.12
C GLU A 45 5.11 -8.84 0.76
N GLN A 46 4.70 -8.36 1.93
CA GLN A 46 5.53 -7.80 3.00
C GLN A 46 6.28 -6.50 2.69
N CYS A 47 5.94 -5.45 3.44
CA CYS A 47 6.75 -4.23 3.58
C CYS A 47 7.19 -4.04 5.03
N LEU A 48 8.50 -4.05 5.28
CA LEU A 48 9.05 -3.99 6.65
C LEU A 48 9.09 -2.56 7.22
N ASN A 49 9.49 -1.56 6.42
CA ASN A 49 9.86 -0.23 6.95
C ASN A 49 9.04 0.94 6.38
N SER A 50 9.16 1.25 5.09
CA SER A 50 8.38 2.33 4.48
C SER A 50 8.07 2.05 3.02
N MET A 51 6.84 2.36 2.60
CA MET A 51 6.46 2.28 1.20
C MET A 51 5.68 3.52 0.78
N GLN A 52 6.03 4.06 -0.39
CA GLN A 52 5.26 5.09 -1.08
C GLN A 52 4.86 4.59 -2.47
N THR A 53 3.56 4.54 -2.72
CA THR A 53 3.03 4.11 -4.02
C THR A 53 2.13 5.17 -4.61
N MET A 54 2.34 5.47 -5.90
CA MET A 54 1.42 6.25 -6.71
C MET A 54 0.88 5.36 -7.82
N GLY A 55 -0.40 4.98 -7.74
CA GLY A 55 -1.05 4.11 -8.72
C GLY A 55 -1.96 3.06 -8.10
N LEU A 56 -1.93 1.84 -8.65
CA LEU A 56 -2.84 0.76 -8.27
C LEU A 56 -2.08 -0.39 -7.62
N ILE A 57 -2.59 -0.87 -6.48
CA ILE A 57 -2.17 -2.11 -5.84
C ILE A 57 -3.38 -3.05 -5.85
N HIS A 58 -3.25 -4.22 -6.48
CA HIS A 58 -4.34 -5.19 -6.47
C HIS A 58 -4.40 -5.87 -5.11
N THR A 59 -3.31 -6.51 -4.70
CA THR A 59 -3.23 -7.21 -3.42
C THR A 59 -2.01 -6.73 -2.65
N LEU A 60 -2.23 -6.33 -1.39
CA LEU A 60 -1.18 -6.08 -0.42
C LEU A 60 -1.34 -7.01 0.79
N GLU A 61 -0.36 -7.87 0.97
CA GLU A 61 -0.24 -8.77 2.10
C GLU A 61 0.84 -8.21 3.04
N GLN A 62 0.40 -7.62 4.16
CA GLN A 62 1.22 -7.12 5.26
C GLN A 62 2.06 -5.85 5.02
N CYS A 63 1.82 -4.85 5.87
CA CYS A 63 2.71 -3.70 6.06
C CYS A 63 3.02 -3.50 7.55
N LEU A 64 4.31 -3.45 7.90
CA LEU A 64 4.78 -3.41 9.28
C LEU A 64 4.88 -2.01 9.88
N ASN A 65 5.48 -1.05 9.16
CA ASN A 65 5.84 0.25 9.75
C ASN A 65 5.05 1.44 9.17
N SER A 66 5.24 1.77 7.89
CA SER A 66 4.56 2.92 7.29
C SER A 66 4.22 2.69 5.83
N MET A 67 2.98 2.97 5.45
CA MET A 67 2.55 2.98 4.06
C MET A 67 1.88 4.29 3.70
N GLN A 68 2.25 4.85 2.55
CA GLN A 68 1.55 5.95 1.90
C GLN A 68 1.16 5.54 0.49
N THR A 69 -0.14 5.60 0.20
CA THR A 69 -0.66 5.28 -1.13
C THR A 69 -1.47 6.44 -1.68
N MET A 70 -1.18 6.83 -2.89
CA MET A 70 -2.02 7.71 -3.70
C MET A 70 -2.58 6.90 -4.87
N GLY A 71 -3.86 6.55 -4.80
CA GLY A 71 -4.54 5.77 -5.83
C GLY A 71 -5.47 4.70 -5.25
N LEU A 72 -5.46 3.50 -5.84
CA LEU A 72 -6.41 2.43 -5.50
C LEU A 72 -5.70 1.22 -4.90
N ILE A 73 -6.27 0.70 -3.81
CA ILE A 73 -5.92 -0.59 -3.23
C ILE A 73 -7.14 -1.49 -3.36
N HIS A 74 -7.04 -2.64 -4.02
CA HIS A 74 -8.18 -3.54 -4.12
C HIS A 74 -8.33 -4.35 -2.83
N THR A 75 -7.28 -5.07 -2.43
CA THR A 75 -7.27 -5.87 -1.22
C THR A 75 -6.06 -5.52 -0.36
N LEU A 76 -6.32 -5.32 0.92
CA LEU A 76 -5.33 -5.08 1.95
C LEU A 76 -5.64 -5.94 3.17
N GLU A 77 -4.78 -6.92 3.44
CA GLU A 77 -5.09 -7.89 4.48
C GLU A 77 -4.60 -7.45 5.86
N GLN A 78 -3.45 -6.76 5.96
CA GLN A 78 -2.86 -6.41 7.27
C GLN A 78 -2.03 -5.12 7.27
N CYS A 79 -2.30 -4.23 8.24
CA CYS A 79 -1.42 -3.12 8.63
C CYS A 79 -1.12 -3.06 10.14
N LEU A 80 0.15 -2.90 10.49
CA LEU A 80 0.59 -2.92 11.90
C LEU A 80 0.72 -1.52 12.51
N ASN A 81 1.42 -0.57 11.87
CA ASN A 81 1.73 0.72 12.49
C ASN A 81 1.00 1.93 11.92
N ARG A 82 1.33 2.39 10.71
CA ARG A 82 0.73 3.59 10.12
C ARG A 82 0.38 3.42 8.67
N MET A 83 -0.83 3.80 8.32
CA MET A 83 -1.29 3.85 6.94
C MET A 83 -1.92 5.19 6.61
N GLN A 84 -1.51 5.74 5.47
CA GLN A 84 -2.12 6.91 4.86
C GLN A 84 -2.51 6.57 3.42
N THR A 85 -3.80 6.63 3.12
CA THR A 85 -4.30 6.41 1.76
C THR A 85 -5.05 7.64 1.28
N MET A 86 -4.70 8.12 0.09
CA MET A 86 -5.47 9.10 -0.65
C MET A 86 -6.04 8.40 -1.88
N GLY A 87 -7.34 8.12 -1.85
CA GLY A 87 -8.03 7.34 -2.88
C GLY A 87 -8.89 6.24 -2.31
N LEU A 88 -8.98 5.10 -2.99
CA LEU A 88 -9.99 4.08 -2.72
C LEU A 88 -9.38 2.78 -2.23
N ILE A 89 -9.98 2.19 -1.20
CA ILE A 89 -9.68 0.85 -0.71
C ILE A 89 -10.95 0.00 -0.88
N HIS A 90 -10.90 -1.08 -1.67
CA HIS A 90 -12.07 -1.95 -1.80
C HIS A 90 -12.24 -2.81 -0.55
N THR A 91 -11.19 -3.50 -0.12
CA THR A 91 -11.23 -4.39 1.03
C THR A 91 -10.04 -4.12 1.93
N LEU A 92 -10.33 -3.87 3.20
CA LEU A 92 -9.35 -3.83 4.28
C LEU A 92 -9.77 -4.85 5.34
N GLU A 93 -8.93 -5.84 5.65
CA GLU A 93 -9.28 -6.88 6.63
C GLU A 93 -8.80 -6.58 8.05
N GLN A 94 -7.55 -6.12 8.22
CA GLN A 94 -6.99 -5.85 9.55
C GLN A 94 -6.11 -4.61 9.63
N CYS A 95 -6.30 -3.80 10.67
CA CYS A 95 -5.34 -2.78 11.06
C CYS A 95 -5.18 -2.62 12.58
N LEU A 96 -3.94 -2.43 13.05
CA LEU A 96 -3.63 -2.47 14.48
C LEU A 96 -3.47 -1.08 15.13
N ASN A 97 -2.77 -0.12 14.54
CA ASN A 97 -2.41 1.14 15.22
C ASN A 97 -3.11 2.40 14.68
N SER A 98 -2.76 2.87 13.48
CA SER A 98 -3.29 4.15 12.98
C SER A 98 -3.53 4.12 11.47
N MET A 99 -4.74 4.50 11.09
CA MET A 99 -5.13 4.64 9.69
C MET A 99 -5.75 6.02 9.41
N GLN A 100 -5.26 6.64 8.35
CA GLN A 100 -5.81 7.85 7.74
C GLN A 100 -6.18 7.53 6.30
N THR A 101 -7.47 7.66 5.97
CA THR A 101 -7.93 7.48 4.59
C THR A 101 -8.66 8.71 4.15
N MET A 102 -8.13 9.40 3.14
CA MET A 102 -8.82 10.46 2.42
C MET A 102 -9.37 9.88 1.12
N GLY A 103 -10.60 9.34 1.19
CA GLY A 103 -11.29 8.78 0.04
C GLY A 103 -12.40 7.83 0.47
N LEU A 104 -12.43 6.60 -0.03
CA LEU A 104 -13.50 5.63 0.28
C LEU A 104 -12.91 4.28 0.67
N ILE A 105 -13.56 3.63 1.65
CA ILE A 105 -13.33 2.22 2.00
C ILE A 105 -14.65 1.49 1.77
N HIS A 106 -14.69 0.51 0.86
CA HIS A 106 -15.93 -0.22 0.59
C HIS A 106 -16.21 -1.32 1.63
N THR A 107 -15.20 -2.09 2.00
CA THR A 107 -15.29 -3.18 2.96
C THR A 107 -14.21 -3.02 4.00
N LEU A 108 -14.61 -3.06 5.27
CA LEU A 108 -13.73 -2.91 6.42
C LEU A 108 -13.95 -4.06 7.40
N GLY A 109 -12.87 -4.77 7.71
CA GLY A 109 -12.77 -5.77 8.75
C GLY A 109 -12.33 -5.16 10.09
N GLN A 110 -11.52 -5.89 10.85
CA GLN A 110 -11.15 -5.50 12.20
C GLN A 110 -10.16 -4.33 12.23
N CYS A 111 -10.38 -3.38 13.13
CA CYS A 111 -9.47 -2.27 13.40
C CYS A 111 -9.34 -2.05 14.92
N LEU A 112 -8.10 -2.00 15.44
CA LEU A 112 -7.85 -2.10 16.89
C LEU A 112 -7.37 -0.82 17.60
N ASN A 113 -7.42 0.36 16.97
CA ASN A 113 -7.03 1.60 17.66
C ASN A 113 -7.74 2.85 17.14
N ARG A 114 -7.24 3.45 16.04
CA ARG A 114 -7.68 4.75 15.54
C ARG A 114 -7.76 4.76 14.01
N MET A 115 -8.98 4.91 13.51
CA MET A 115 -9.24 5.28 12.12
C MET A 115 -9.68 6.73 12.07
N SER A 116 -9.11 7.48 11.15
CA SER A 116 -9.57 8.83 10.79
C SER A 116 -9.88 8.85 9.30
N HIS A 117 -11.15 9.00 9.00
CA HIS A 117 -11.67 9.12 7.65
C HIS A 117 -12.40 10.46 7.59
N PRO A 118 -11.90 11.48 6.85
CA PRO A 118 -12.70 12.66 6.59
C PRO A 118 -13.94 12.17 5.85
N ALA A 119 -15.12 12.37 6.42
CA ALA A 119 -16.36 12.02 5.75
C ALA A 119 -16.34 12.71 4.37
N ALA A 120 -16.34 11.92 3.30
CA ALA A 120 -16.79 12.42 2.03
C ALA A 120 -18.23 12.88 2.30
N ARG A 121 -18.45 14.19 2.25
CA ARG A 121 -19.77 14.79 2.37
C ARG A 121 -20.60 14.20 1.23
N GLU A 122 -21.34 13.11 1.49
CA GLU A 122 -22.37 12.63 0.58
C GLU A 122 -23.39 13.75 0.48
N GLY A 123 -23.32 14.49 -0.63
CA GLY A 123 -24.38 15.38 -1.02
C GLY A 123 -25.56 14.55 -1.49
N ARG A 124 -26.53 14.32 -0.59
CA ARG A 124 -27.96 14.61 -0.79
C ARG A 124 -28.73 14.45 0.52
#